data_AF-A0ABD1N109-F1
#
_entry.id   AF-A0ABD1N109-F1
#
_cell.length_a   1.000
_cell.length_b   1.000
_cell.length_c   1.000
_cell.angle_alpha   90.00
_cell.angle_beta   90.00
_cell.angle_gamma   90.00
#
_symmetry.space_group_name_H-M   'P 1'
#
loop_
_entity.id
_entity.type
_entity.pdbx_description
1 polymer ?
#
loop_
_entity_poly.entity_id
_entity_poly.type
_entity_poly.pdbx_seq_one_letter_code
_entity_poly.pdbx_strand_id
1 'polypeptide(L)'
;MAAILSPSLFLPRAPASPPSHSRFHTLAARPTTLLRYLTLFVLSSVINFPSLIFLFSRARASLLQDSEEKLILRDSFPSKASPLHTTNDAESANTSAFEKRIVKVEQSVNIFLTDSVIKILDALYHDRNYARFFVLETIARVPYFAFMSVLHMYESFGWWRRADYLKVHFAESWNEMHHLLIMEELGGNAWWFDRFLAQHIAIFYYIMTVLMYAISPRMAYHFSECVESHAFETYDKFIKDQGEELKKMPAPEVAVDYYTGEDLYLFDEFQTSRVPNSRRPKIENLYDVFVNIRDDEAEHCKTMKACQTHGNLRSPHSYTEDDDGSVCALEPGCEGIVDCIKKSVTSNPAKVK
;
A
#
# COMPACT_ATOMS: atom_id res chain seq x y z
N MET A 1 -56.23 -33.17 -8.65
CA MET A 1 -56.52 -34.08 -9.78
C MET A 1 -55.60 -33.66 -10.92
N ALA A 2 -54.46 -34.32 -11.19
CA ALA A 2 -54.32 -35.58 -11.96
C ALA A 2 -54.97 -35.46 -13.35
N ALA A 3 -54.40 -35.81 -14.52
CA ALA A 3 -53.13 -36.39 -14.96
C ALA A 3 -53.06 -36.18 -16.51
N ILE A 4 -51.89 -35.93 -17.11
CA ILE A 4 -51.12 -36.81 -18.04
C ILE A 4 -51.90 -37.35 -19.27
N LEU A 5 -51.44 -37.03 -20.50
CA LEU A 5 -50.94 -37.97 -21.54
C LEU A 5 -50.66 -37.29 -22.91
N SER A 6 -49.39 -37.40 -23.37
CA SER A 6 -48.84 -37.23 -24.74
C SER A 6 -49.28 -38.42 -25.66
N PRO A 7 -48.80 -38.69 -26.92
CA PRO A 7 -47.63 -38.15 -27.64
C PRO A 7 -47.65 -38.08 -29.21
N SER A 8 -46.50 -37.65 -29.75
CA SER A 8 -45.86 -38.09 -31.02
C SER A 8 -46.30 -37.50 -32.37
N LEU A 9 -45.39 -36.77 -33.04
CA LEU A 9 -44.66 -37.31 -34.22
C LEU A 9 -43.52 -36.38 -34.67
N PHE A 10 -42.39 -37.00 -34.96
CA PHE A 10 -41.07 -36.45 -35.31
C PHE A 10 -40.88 -36.43 -36.84
N LEU A 11 -40.10 -35.44 -37.32
CA LEU A 11 -39.20 -35.41 -38.51
C LEU A 11 -39.79 -35.02 -39.89
N PRO A 12 -38.95 -34.54 -40.85
CA PRO A 12 -37.69 -33.78 -40.74
C PRO A 12 -37.62 -32.55 -41.68
N ARG A 13 -36.58 -31.75 -41.44
CA ARG A 13 -36.16 -30.51 -42.11
C ARG A 13 -35.47 -30.76 -43.47
N ALA A 14 -35.69 -29.85 -44.43
CA ALA A 14 -34.85 -29.65 -45.62
C ALA A 14 -34.58 -28.13 -45.82
N PRO A 15 -33.50 -27.73 -46.51
CA PRO A 15 -32.76 -26.51 -46.18
C PRO A 15 -33.22 -25.28 -46.98
N ALA A 16 -33.33 -24.13 -46.32
CA ALA A 16 -33.50 -22.84 -46.98
C ALA A 16 -32.14 -22.14 -47.12
N SER A 17 -31.84 -21.74 -48.35
CA SER A 17 -30.70 -20.97 -48.85
C SER A 17 -30.50 -19.62 -48.13
N PRO A 18 -29.25 -19.11 -48.03
CA PRO A 18 -28.97 -17.84 -47.38
C PRO A 18 -29.33 -16.66 -48.30
N PRO A 19 -29.89 -15.54 -47.78
CA PRO A 19 -30.01 -14.33 -48.57
C PRO A 19 -28.72 -13.50 -48.55
N SER A 20 -28.47 -12.94 -49.72
CA SER A 20 -27.49 -11.94 -50.17
C SER A 20 -26.91 -10.96 -49.14
N HIS A 21 -25.59 -10.75 -49.27
CA HIS A 21 -24.79 -9.69 -48.67
C HIS A 21 -25.44 -8.29 -48.73
N SER A 22 -25.77 -7.72 -47.57
CA SER A 22 -25.91 -6.27 -47.42
C SER A 22 -24.56 -5.65 -47.08
N ARG A 23 -24.10 -4.76 -47.96
CA ARG A 23 -22.87 -3.97 -47.83
C ARG A 23 -23.02 -3.00 -46.65
N PHE A 24 -22.40 -3.28 -45.50
CA PHE A 24 -22.23 -2.26 -44.46
C PHE A 24 -21.15 -1.28 -44.91
N HIS A 25 -21.55 -0.04 -45.18
CA HIS A 25 -20.61 1.07 -45.37
C HIS A 25 -20.03 1.45 -44.00
N THR A 26 -18.74 1.13 -43.79
CA THR A 26 -17.95 1.63 -42.66
C THR A 26 -17.70 3.13 -42.88
N LEU A 27 -18.45 3.99 -42.19
CA LEU A 27 -18.10 5.40 -42.04
C LEU A 27 -16.92 5.49 -41.08
N ALA A 28 -15.71 5.59 -41.64
CA ALA A 28 -14.51 5.94 -40.89
C ALA A 28 -14.64 7.38 -40.38
N ALA A 29 -15.03 7.54 -39.11
CA ALA A 29 -14.95 8.83 -38.43
C ALA A 29 -13.47 9.22 -38.28
N ARG A 30 -13.05 10.29 -38.96
CA ARG A 30 -11.74 10.91 -38.76
C ARG A 30 -11.70 11.53 -37.36
N PRO A 31 -10.65 11.31 -36.54
CA PRO A 31 -10.54 11.98 -35.26
C PRO A 31 -10.36 13.47 -35.49
N THR A 32 -11.29 14.26 -34.96
CA THR A 32 -11.25 15.72 -34.97
C THR A 32 -10.05 16.24 -34.19
N THR A 33 -9.49 17.33 -34.68
CA THR A 33 -8.25 18.02 -34.27
C THR A 33 -8.13 18.35 -32.77
N LEU A 34 -9.22 18.25 -32.00
CA LEU A 34 -9.28 18.50 -30.56
C LEU A 34 -8.53 17.45 -29.73
N LEU A 35 -8.55 16.18 -30.15
CA LEU A 35 -7.94 15.08 -29.37
C LEU A 35 -6.41 15.12 -29.40
N ARG A 36 -5.81 15.69 -30.45
CA ARG A 36 -4.35 15.88 -30.53
C ARG A 36 -3.83 16.97 -29.61
N TYR A 37 -4.60 18.03 -29.37
CA TYR A 37 -4.21 19.11 -28.46
C TYR A 37 -4.26 18.69 -26.98
N LEU A 38 -5.20 17.82 -26.60
CA LEU A 38 -5.30 17.33 -25.22
C LEU A 38 -4.12 16.41 -24.84
N THR A 39 -3.65 15.58 -25.78
CA THR A 39 -2.44 14.74 -25.57
C THR A 39 -1.14 15.54 -25.52
N LEU A 40 -1.02 16.67 -26.22
CA LEU A 40 0.20 17.48 -26.23
C LEU A 40 0.31 18.42 -25.03
N PHE A 41 -0.81 18.84 -24.43
CA PHE A 41 -0.79 19.72 -23.26
C PHE A 41 -0.40 18.98 -21.98
N VAL A 42 -0.82 17.73 -21.82
CA VAL A 42 -0.49 16.91 -20.62
C VAL A 42 0.99 16.51 -20.60
N LEU A 43 1.64 16.31 -21.75
CA LEU A 43 3.07 15.97 -21.81
C LEU A 43 4.02 17.15 -21.58
N SER A 44 3.58 18.40 -21.79
CA SER A 44 4.47 19.57 -21.66
C SER A 44 4.51 20.16 -20.25
N SER A 45 3.56 19.84 -19.36
CA SER A 45 3.46 20.45 -18.03
C SER A 45 4.13 19.65 -16.91
N VAL A 46 4.55 18.40 -17.16
CA VAL A 46 5.13 17.50 -16.14
C VAL A 46 6.67 17.50 -16.14
N ILE A 47 7.32 18.17 -17.09
CA ILE A 47 8.78 18.17 -17.21
C ILE A 47 9.30 19.61 -17.20
N ASN A 48 9.34 20.24 -16.02
CA ASN A 48 10.26 21.33 -15.71
C ASN A 48 10.33 21.57 -14.20
N PHE A 49 11.11 20.73 -13.50
CA PHE A 49 11.57 21.02 -12.14
C PHE A 49 13.10 20.84 -12.06
N PRO A 50 13.89 21.88 -12.36
CA PRO A 50 15.24 21.96 -11.81
C PRO A 50 15.50 23.35 -11.23
N SER A 51 15.24 23.53 -9.93
CA SER A 51 15.79 24.67 -9.15
C SER A 51 15.76 24.50 -7.63
N LEU A 52 15.02 23.52 -7.08
CA LEU A 52 14.92 23.37 -5.61
C LEU A 52 16.03 22.52 -4.96
N ILE A 53 16.84 21.82 -5.75
CA ILE A 53 17.84 20.84 -5.25
C ILE A 53 19.13 21.52 -4.77
N PHE A 54 19.42 22.76 -5.17
CA PHE A 54 20.71 23.39 -4.87
C PHE A 54 20.79 24.20 -3.56
N LEU A 55 19.67 24.52 -2.91
CA LEU A 55 19.68 25.33 -1.67
C LEU A 55 19.95 24.54 -0.38
N PHE A 56 19.82 23.22 -0.37
CA PHE A 56 19.87 22.41 0.87
C PHE A 56 21.27 21.86 1.24
N SER A 57 22.30 22.15 0.44
CA SER A 57 23.64 21.54 0.59
C SER A 57 24.48 22.09 1.74
N ARG A 58 24.14 23.26 2.33
CA ARG A 58 24.99 23.95 3.32
C ARG A 58 24.62 23.70 4.79
N ALA A 59 23.41 23.21 5.09
CA ALA A 59 22.96 22.93 6.46
C ALA A 59 23.23 21.48 6.92
N ARG A 60 23.76 20.63 6.04
CA ARG A 60 23.86 19.16 6.20
C ARG A 60 24.96 18.70 7.15
N ALA A 61 25.99 19.50 7.41
CA ALA A 61 27.18 19.03 8.12
C ALA A 61 27.01 18.94 9.65
N SER A 62 26.23 19.82 10.27
CA SER A 62 26.02 19.81 11.73
C SER A 62 24.90 18.86 12.18
N LEU A 63 23.94 18.57 11.30
CA LEU A 63 22.80 17.67 11.60
C LEU A 63 23.16 16.17 11.50
N LEU A 64 24.20 15.82 10.75
CA LEU A 64 24.65 14.43 10.58
C LEU A 64 25.18 13.84 11.89
N GLN A 65 25.76 14.66 12.76
CA GLN A 65 26.35 14.23 14.02
C GLN A 65 25.28 13.85 15.06
N ASP A 66 24.19 14.60 15.12
CA ASP A 66 23.03 14.34 16.00
C ASP A 66 22.30 13.03 15.61
N SER A 67 22.25 12.74 14.31
CA SER A 67 21.61 11.52 13.79
C SER A 67 22.44 10.24 14.00
N GLU A 68 23.78 10.34 14.03
CA GLU A 68 24.64 9.17 14.32
C GLU A 68 24.44 8.68 15.77
N GLU A 69 24.24 9.59 16.73
CA GLU A 69 24.04 9.22 18.14
C GLU A 69 22.72 8.49 18.39
N LYS A 70 21.63 8.91 17.71
CA LYS A 70 20.31 8.26 17.81
C LYS A 70 20.27 6.86 17.17
N LEU A 71 21.09 6.63 16.14
CA LEU A 71 21.19 5.34 15.45
C LEU A 71 21.95 4.29 16.27
N ILE A 72 22.97 4.71 17.05
CA ILE A 72 23.76 3.80 17.91
C ILE A 72 22.90 3.17 19.02
N LEU A 73 21.84 3.84 19.46
CA LEU A 73 21.00 3.38 20.57
C LEU A 73 20.01 2.26 20.18
N ARG A 74 19.71 2.07 18.88
CA ARG A 74 18.66 1.14 18.40
C ARG A 74 19.17 -0.26 18.02
N ASP A 75 20.49 -0.48 17.94
CA ASP A 75 21.09 -1.69 17.34
C ASP A 75 21.54 -2.79 18.33
N SER A 76 21.16 -2.72 19.62
CA SER A 76 21.62 -3.67 20.63
C SER A 76 20.75 -4.93 20.78
N PHE A 77 20.80 -5.85 19.79
CA PHE A 77 20.49 -7.28 19.98
C PHE A 77 21.43 -8.18 19.13
N PRO A 78 22.13 -9.18 19.72
CA PRO A 78 23.18 -9.89 19.00
C PRO A 78 22.69 -11.22 18.40
N SER A 79 23.14 -11.55 17.19
CA SER A 79 23.19 -12.93 16.73
C SER A 79 24.53 -13.23 16.06
N LYS A 80 25.05 -14.42 16.38
CA LYS A 80 26.43 -14.87 16.17
C LYS A 80 26.44 -15.87 15.00
N ALA A 81 27.33 -15.69 14.02
CA ALA A 81 27.88 -16.79 13.23
C ALA A 81 29.18 -16.38 12.52
N SER A 82 30.17 -17.27 12.57
CA SER A 82 31.52 -17.17 12.03
C SER A 82 31.65 -17.79 10.62
N PRO A 83 32.79 -17.60 9.90
CA PRO A 83 32.83 -17.49 8.43
C PRO A 83 33.53 -18.65 7.71
N LEU A 84 33.27 -18.83 6.40
CA LEU A 84 34.26 -19.43 5.48
C LEU A 84 34.06 -19.13 3.97
N HIS A 85 35.02 -18.36 3.44
CA HIS A 85 35.75 -18.38 2.15
C HIS A 85 35.07 -18.33 0.74
N THR A 86 35.14 -17.12 0.16
CA THR A 86 35.56 -16.64 -1.20
C THR A 86 35.19 -17.40 -2.48
N THR A 87 34.70 -16.66 -3.49
CA THR A 87 35.51 -15.90 -4.48
C THR A 87 34.57 -15.31 -5.55
N ASN A 88 34.28 -13.99 -5.48
CA ASN A 88 33.92 -13.10 -6.63
C ASN A 88 33.67 -11.66 -6.14
N ASP A 89 34.51 -11.17 -5.22
CA ASP A 89 34.06 -10.15 -4.25
C ASP A 89 34.28 -8.69 -4.67
N ALA A 90 35.08 -8.35 -5.69
CA ALA A 90 35.43 -6.94 -5.92
C ALA A 90 34.33 -6.11 -6.63
N GLU A 91 33.62 -6.70 -7.59
CA GLU A 91 32.57 -6.00 -8.37
C GLU A 91 31.19 -6.15 -7.69
N SER A 92 30.96 -7.30 -7.06
CA SER A 92 29.78 -7.59 -6.21
C SER A 92 29.80 -6.79 -4.89
N ALA A 93 30.98 -6.55 -4.29
CA ALA A 93 31.06 -5.72 -3.09
C ALA A 93 30.78 -4.23 -3.37
N ASN A 94 31.23 -3.69 -4.49
CA ASN A 94 31.00 -2.28 -4.83
C ASN A 94 29.53 -2.00 -5.16
N THR A 95 28.87 -2.91 -5.88
CA THR A 95 27.44 -2.82 -6.18
C THR A 95 26.59 -3.00 -4.91
N SER A 96 26.90 -3.99 -4.08
CA SER A 96 26.18 -4.20 -2.80
C SER A 96 26.41 -3.08 -1.77
N ALA A 97 27.60 -2.47 -1.72
CA ALA A 97 27.88 -1.32 -0.86
C ALA A 97 27.13 -0.07 -1.34
N PHE A 98 27.07 0.15 -2.65
CA PHE A 98 26.33 1.26 -3.25
C PHE A 98 24.81 1.11 -3.05
N GLU A 99 24.27 -0.09 -3.22
CA GLU A 99 22.86 -0.41 -2.94
C GLU A 99 22.51 -0.17 -1.47
N LYS A 100 23.33 -0.66 -0.53
CA LYS A 100 23.17 -0.37 0.90
C LYS A 100 23.16 1.13 1.18
N ARG A 101 23.98 1.92 0.46
CA ARG A 101 24.01 3.38 0.59
C ARG A 101 22.74 4.02 0.04
N ILE A 102 22.22 3.57 -1.11
CA ILE A 102 20.95 4.05 -1.68
C ILE A 102 19.81 3.76 -0.72
N VAL A 103 19.69 2.51 -0.26
CA VAL A 103 18.66 2.08 0.71
C VAL A 103 18.71 2.99 1.94
N LYS A 104 19.89 3.20 2.54
CA LYS A 104 20.05 4.10 3.70
C LYS A 104 19.62 5.54 3.41
N VAL A 105 19.92 6.06 2.23
CA VAL A 105 19.52 7.42 1.84
C VAL A 105 18.00 7.51 1.70
N GLU A 106 17.37 6.57 1.01
CA GLU A 106 15.92 6.51 0.88
C GLU A 106 15.23 6.42 2.24
N GLN A 107 15.70 5.51 3.12
CA GLN A 107 15.18 5.37 4.47
C GLN A 107 15.33 6.67 5.27
N SER A 108 16.49 7.33 5.17
CA SER A 108 16.72 8.61 5.84
C SER A 108 15.79 9.72 5.34
N VAL A 109 15.53 9.79 4.03
CA VAL A 109 14.60 10.76 3.44
C VAL A 109 13.17 10.46 3.92
N ASN A 110 12.75 9.19 3.90
CA ASN A 110 11.43 8.77 4.34
C ASN A 110 11.19 9.13 5.81
N ILE A 111 12.12 8.76 6.71
CA ILE A 111 12.03 9.10 8.13
C ILE A 111 11.94 10.61 8.33
N PHE A 112 12.77 11.39 7.63
CA PHE A 112 12.76 12.84 7.74
C PHE A 112 11.41 13.45 7.32
N LEU A 113 10.85 12.99 6.19
CA LEU A 113 9.57 13.48 5.68
C LEU A 113 8.42 13.12 6.64
N THR A 114 8.35 11.87 7.08
CA THR A 114 7.33 11.37 8.01
C THR A 114 7.38 12.13 9.33
N ASP A 115 8.56 12.20 9.98
CA ASP A 115 8.75 12.95 11.24
C ASP A 115 8.36 14.42 11.11
N SER A 116 8.63 15.04 9.96
CA SER A 116 8.32 16.46 9.73
C SER A 116 6.81 16.69 9.65
N VAL A 117 6.09 15.86 8.89
CA VAL A 117 4.63 15.96 8.76
C VAL A 117 3.94 15.71 10.09
N ILE A 118 4.37 14.66 10.80
CA ILE A 118 3.86 14.31 12.13
C ILE A 118 4.01 15.48 13.10
N LYS A 119 5.20 16.07 13.21
CA LYS A 119 5.44 17.19 14.14
C LYS A 119 4.53 18.38 13.85
N ILE A 120 4.24 18.64 12.57
CA ILE A 120 3.33 19.71 12.17
C ILE A 120 1.89 19.38 12.60
N LEU A 121 1.44 18.15 12.38
CA LEU A 121 0.09 17.71 12.78
C LEU A 121 -0.07 17.69 14.31
N ASP A 122 0.93 17.22 15.04
CA ASP A 122 0.95 17.21 16.51
C ASP A 122 0.84 18.61 17.09
N ALA A 123 1.54 19.57 16.50
CA ALA A 123 1.46 20.97 16.89
C ALA A 123 0.09 21.58 16.57
N LEU A 124 -0.53 21.21 15.44
CA LEU A 124 -1.82 21.74 15.01
C LEU A 124 -3.00 21.19 15.85
N TYR A 125 -2.88 19.96 16.36
CA TYR A 125 -3.97 19.22 17.02
C TYR A 125 -3.71 18.86 18.48
N HIS A 126 -2.79 19.55 19.18
CA HIS A 126 -2.32 19.20 20.53
C HIS A 126 -3.41 18.74 21.53
N ASP A 127 -4.58 19.39 21.58
CA ASP A 127 -5.68 19.06 22.52
C ASP A 127 -6.92 18.48 21.83
N ARG A 128 -6.84 18.13 20.55
CA ARG A 128 -7.97 17.68 19.71
C ARG A 128 -7.73 16.28 19.17
N ASN A 129 -7.64 15.30 20.08
CA ASN A 129 -7.27 13.91 19.75
C ASN A 129 -8.12 13.28 18.63
N TYR A 130 -9.45 13.32 18.72
CA TYR A 130 -10.30 12.72 17.67
C TYR A 130 -10.19 13.44 16.32
N ALA A 131 -9.97 14.76 16.31
CA ALA A 131 -9.72 15.48 15.06
C ALA A 131 -8.36 15.13 14.47
N ARG A 132 -7.32 14.97 15.31
CA ARG A 132 -6.00 14.46 14.91
C ARG A 132 -6.13 13.09 14.25
N PHE A 133 -6.78 12.15 14.94
CA PHE A 133 -6.98 10.80 14.42
C PHE A 133 -7.76 10.83 13.11
N PHE A 134 -8.88 11.55 13.04
CA PHE A 134 -9.64 11.73 11.78
C PHE A 134 -8.75 12.18 10.61
N VAL A 135 -7.87 13.17 10.81
CA VAL A 135 -6.95 13.63 9.76
C VAL A 135 -5.92 12.54 9.41
N LEU A 136 -5.35 11.87 10.41
CA LEU A 136 -4.39 10.79 10.20
C LEU A 136 -5.01 9.61 9.45
N GLU A 137 -6.18 9.12 9.86
CA GLU A 137 -6.91 8.01 9.21
C GLU A 137 -7.32 8.35 7.77
N THR A 138 -7.66 9.62 7.50
CA THR A 138 -7.94 10.08 6.13
C THR A 138 -6.70 9.93 5.23
N ILE A 139 -5.51 10.12 5.80
CA ILE A 139 -4.22 10.06 5.11
C ILE A 139 -3.68 8.61 5.07
N ALA A 140 -3.88 7.83 6.14
CA ALA A 140 -3.37 6.47 6.31
C ALA A 140 -3.90 5.49 5.25
N ARG A 141 -5.15 5.64 4.82
CA ARG A 141 -5.74 4.84 3.72
C ARG A 141 -5.13 5.08 2.33
N VAL A 142 -4.48 6.22 2.12
CA VAL A 142 -4.08 6.70 0.77
C VAL A 142 -3.00 5.86 0.10
N PRO A 143 -1.93 5.40 0.81
CA PRO A 143 -0.88 4.60 0.21
C PRO A 143 -1.39 3.30 -0.40
N TYR A 144 -2.29 2.59 0.29
CA TYR A 144 -2.85 1.34 -0.21
C TYR A 144 -3.61 1.54 -1.54
N PHE A 145 -4.39 2.61 -1.63
CA PHE A 145 -5.05 2.98 -2.88
C PHE A 145 -4.05 3.35 -3.99
N ALA A 146 -2.96 4.05 -3.66
CA ALA A 146 -1.89 4.35 -4.60
C ALA A 146 -1.16 3.08 -5.09
N PHE A 147 -0.87 2.13 -4.19
CA PHE A 147 -0.21 0.86 -4.52
C PHE A 147 -1.08 0.04 -5.48
N MET A 148 -2.36 -0.12 -5.15
CA MET A 148 -3.33 -0.80 -6.03
C MET A 148 -3.45 -0.12 -7.39
N SER A 149 -3.45 1.22 -7.44
CA SER A 149 -3.53 1.97 -8.70
C SER A 149 -2.35 1.67 -9.62
N VAL A 150 -1.13 1.61 -9.07
CA VAL A 150 0.07 1.27 -9.84
C VAL A 150 0.09 -0.21 -10.22
N LEU A 151 -0.28 -1.11 -9.31
CA LEU A 151 -0.37 -2.54 -9.58
C LEU A 151 -1.38 -2.85 -10.71
N HIS A 152 -2.57 -2.24 -10.67
CA HIS A 152 -3.55 -2.36 -11.75
C HIS A 152 -3.05 -1.78 -13.08
N MET A 153 -2.31 -0.67 -13.04
CA MET A 153 -1.68 -0.12 -14.24
C MET A 153 -0.64 -1.10 -14.82
N TYR A 154 0.18 -1.74 -13.98
CA TYR A 154 1.15 -2.75 -14.41
C TYR A 154 0.47 -3.98 -15.01
N GLU A 155 -0.65 -4.44 -14.44
CA GLU A 155 -1.47 -5.52 -15.00
C GLU A 155 -2.03 -5.14 -16.38
N SER A 156 -2.53 -3.91 -16.51
CA SER A 156 -3.11 -3.40 -17.75
C SER A 156 -2.09 -3.28 -18.88
N PHE A 157 -0.83 -2.97 -18.55
CA PHE A 157 0.28 -2.98 -19.51
C PHE A 157 0.88 -4.37 -19.76
N GLY A 158 0.38 -5.39 -19.07
CA GLY A 158 0.90 -6.76 -19.17
C GLY A 158 2.30 -6.93 -18.60
N TRP A 159 2.73 -6.03 -17.71
CA TRP A 159 4.05 -6.11 -17.10
C TRP A 159 4.05 -7.18 -16.01
N TRP A 160 3.13 -7.07 -15.07
CA TRP A 160 3.15 -7.84 -13.82
C TRP A 160 1.74 -8.14 -13.34
N ARG A 161 1.51 -9.35 -12.80
CA ARG A 161 0.25 -9.76 -12.18
C ARG A 161 0.50 -10.25 -10.76
N ARG A 162 -0.10 -9.58 -9.77
CA ARG A 162 0.12 -9.83 -8.34
C ARG A 162 -1.21 -9.76 -7.58
N ALA A 163 -2.04 -10.78 -7.77
CA ALA A 163 -3.39 -10.83 -7.19
C ALA A 163 -3.37 -10.73 -5.66
N ASP A 164 -2.42 -11.37 -4.99
CA ASP A 164 -2.29 -11.32 -3.53
C ASP A 164 -1.99 -9.91 -3.01
N TYR A 165 -1.17 -9.14 -3.73
CA TYR A 165 -0.85 -7.76 -3.36
C TYR A 165 -2.09 -6.87 -3.46
N LEU A 166 -2.84 -6.98 -4.56
CA LEU A 166 -4.09 -6.25 -4.71
C LEU A 166 -5.09 -6.60 -3.60
N LYS A 167 -5.19 -7.89 -3.26
CA LYS A 167 -6.12 -8.38 -2.25
C LYS A 167 -5.79 -7.88 -0.85
N VAL A 168 -4.52 -7.98 -0.45
CA VAL A 168 -4.06 -7.51 0.87
C VAL A 168 -4.17 -6.00 0.97
N HIS A 169 -3.67 -5.23 -0.01
CA HIS A 169 -3.76 -3.76 0.06
C HIS A 169 -5.20 -3.25 0.01
N PHE A 170 -6.11 -3.98 -0.66
CA PHE A 170 -7.54 -3.67 -0.59
C PHE A 170 -8.07 -3.88 0.84
N ALA A 171 -7.70 -4.99 1.48
CA ALA A 171 -8.08 -5.27 2.86
C ALA A 171 -7.48 -4.26 3.85
N GLU A 172 -6.24 -3.81 3.64
CA GLU A 172 -5.62 -2.74 4.43
C GLU A 172 -6.38 -1.42 4.26
N SER A 173 -6.65 -1.02 3.01
CA SER A 173 -7.44 0.19 2.73
C SER A 173 -8.86 0.12 3.33
N TRP A 174 -9.45 -1.08 3.37
CA TRP A 174 -10.75 -1.32 3.99
C TRP A 174 -10.71 -1.18 5.50
N ASN A 175 -9.64 -1.66 6.16
CA ASN A 175 -9.43 -1.52 7.59
C ASN A 175 -9.30 -0.03 7.99
N GLU A 176 -8.40 0.71 7.34
CA GLU A 176 -8.19 2.16 7.58
C GLU A 176 -9.46 2.99 7.35
N MET A 177 -10.29 2.59 6.38
CA MET A 177 -11.59 3.23 6.17
C MET A 177 -12.50 3.09 7.39
N HIS A 178 -12.48 1.95 8.08
CA HIS A 178 -13.28 1.77 9.30
C HIS A 178 -12.69 2.55 10.47
N HIS A 179 -11.37 2.65 10.60
CA HIS A 179 -10.75 3.57 11.56
C HIS A 179 -11.23 5.01 11.33
N LEU A 180 -11.25 5.47 10.09
CA LEU A 180 -11.77 6.79 9.72
C LEU A 180 -13.24 6.97 10.15
N LEU A 181 -14.11 6.01 9.82
CA LEU A 181 -15.54 6.08 10.19
C LEU A 181 -15.75 6.12 11.70
N ILE A 182 -14.94 5.37 12.47
CA ILE A 182 -14.94 5.43 13.94
C ILE A 182 -14.59 6.85 14.41
N MET A 183 -13.56 7.47 13.83
CA MET A 183 -13.18 8.85 14.20
C MET A 183 -14.25 9.86 13.79
N GLU A 184 -14.98 9.63 12.69
CA GLU A 184 -16.13 10.46 12.31
C GLU A 184 -17.29 10.35 13.30
N GLU A 185 -17.64 9.15 13.76
CA GLU A 185 -18.68 8.94 14.78
C GLU A 185 -18.31 9.58 16.12
N LEU A 186 -17.01 9.58 16.47
CA LEU A 186 -16.47 10.27 17.64
C LEU A 186 -16.38 11.81 17.47
N GLY A 187 -16.82 12.35 16.32
CA GLY A 187 -16.86 13.79 16.05
C GLY A 187 -15.54 14.39 15.58
N GLY A 188 -14.58 13.58 15.13
CA GLY A 188 -13.29 14.02 14.59
C GLY A 188 -13.42 14.92 13.35
N ASN A 189 -14.49 14.76 12.58
CA ASN A 189 -14.78 15.54 11.37
C ASN A 189 -15.66 16.78 11.61
N ALA A 190 -15.92 17.15 12.87
CA ALA A 190 -16.86 18.22 13.23
C ALA A 190 -16.50 19.58 12.60
N TRP A 191 -15.21 19.89 12.45
CA TRP A 191 -14.76 21.17 11.91
C TRP A 191 -14.49 21.07 10.42
N TRP A 192 -14.99 22.04 9.65
CA TRP A 192 -14.81 22.07 8.19
C TRP A 192 -13.34 22.19 7.78
N PHE A 193 -12.52 22.88 8.58
CA PHE A 193 -11.11 23.08 8.29
C PHE A 193 -10.33 21.76 8.34
N ASP A 194 -10.65 20.87 9.28
CA ASP A 194 -9.98 19.57 9.41
C ASP A 194 -10.30 18.69 8.19
N ARG A 195 -11.56 18.69 7.74
CA ARG A 195 -11.98 18.01 6.51
C ARG A 195 -11.27 18.57 5.29
N PHE A 196 -11.23 19.90 5.16
CA PHE A 196 -10.54 20.57 4.06
C PHE A 196 -9.06 20.20 4.04
N LEU A 197 -8.38 20.31 5.18
CA LEU A 197 -6.96 20.00 5.32
C LEU A 197 -6.67 18.54 4.96
N ALA A 198 -7.39 17.60 5.57
CA ALA A 198 -7.20 16.16 5.35
C ALA A 198 -7.37 15.78 3.87
N GLN A 199 -8.41 16.30 3.21
CA GLN A 199 -8.68 16.03 1.79
C GLN A 199 -7.56 16.54 0.88
N HIS A 200 -7.02 17.74 1.13
CA HIS A 200 -5.94 18.30 0.31
C HIS A 200 -4.62 17.58 0.54
N ILE A 201 -4.30 17.22 1.78
CA ILE A 201 -3.13 16.39 2.09
C ILE A 201 -3.28 15.03 1.40
N ALA A 202 -4.45 14.40 1.47
CA ALA A 202 -4.70 13.10 0.83
C ALA A 202 -4.46 13.12 -0.69
N ILE A 203 -4.90 14.17 -1.39
CA ILE A 203 -4.64 14.31 -2.84
C ILE A 203 -3.15 14.44 -3.14
N PHE A 204 -2.45 15.30 -2.41
CA PHE A 204 -1.00 15.47 -2.59
C PHE A 204 -0.25 14.17 -2.27
N TYR A 205 -0.63 13.53 -1.16
CA TYR A 205 -0.02 12.29 -0.71
C TYR A 205 -0.26 11.16 -1.72
N TYR A 206 -1.45 11.05 -2.29
CA TYR A 206 -1.75 10.08 -3.35
C TYR A 206 -0.79 10.22 -4.54
N ILE A 207 -0.63 11.44 -5.08
CA ILE A 207 0.26 11.68 -6.22
C ILE A 207 1.70 11.33 -5.86
N MET A 208 2.17 11.77 -4.69
CA MET A 208 3.51 11.48 -4.20
C MET A 208 3.73 9.96 -4.10
N THR A 209 2.80 9.22 -3.50
CA THR A 209 2.92 7.78 -3.28
C THR A 209 2.81 6.97 -4.56
N VAL A 210 1.96 7.37 -5.51
CA VAL A 210 1.92 6.75 -6.85
C VAL A 210 3.28 6.88 -7.55
N LEU A 211 3.88 8.07 -7.53
CA LEU A 211 5.21 8.29 -8.13
C LEU A 211 6.29 7.52 -7.38
N MET A 212 6.27 7.56 -6.05
CA MET A 212 7.22 6.84 -5.19
C MET A 212 7.19 5.34 -5.45
N TYR A 213 5.99 4.75 -5.47
CA TYR A 213 5.78 3.32 -5.70
C TYR A 213 6.18 2.93 -7.14
N ALA A 214 5.82 3.73 -8.14
CA ALA A 214 6.20 3.45 -9.53
C ALA A 214 7.72 3.50 -9.76
N ILE A 215 8.44 4.34 -9.02
CA ILE A 215 9.91 4.44 -9.08
C ILE A 215 10.56 3.28 -8.30
N SER A 216 10.16 3.09 -7.04
CA SER A 216 10.73 2.14 -6.10
C SER A 216 9.67 1.68 -5.09
N PRO A 217 9.04 0.51 -5.30
CA PRO A 217 8.07 -0.06 -4.36
C PRO A 217 8.66 -0.24 -2.96
N ARG A 218 9.93 -0.69 -2.87
CA ARG A 218 10.63 -0.82 -1.58
C ARG A 218 10.68 0.51 -0.81
N MET A 219 10.94 1.62 -1.49
CA MET A 219 10.96 2.95 -0.87
C MET A 219 9.56 3.34 -0.39
N ALA A 220 8.53 3.06 -1.18
CA ALA A 220 7.14 3.35 -0.81
C ALA A 220 6.68 2.51 0.40
N TYR A 221 6.98 1.21 0.43
CA TYR A 221 6.66 0.35 1.56
C TYR A 221 7.40 0.76 2.85
N HIS A 222 8.66 1.17 2.77
CA HIS A 222 9.36 1.70 3.93
C HIS A 222 8.77 3.03 4.41
N PHE A 223 8.30 3.88 3.48
CA PHE A 223 7.61 5.12 3.85
C PHE A 223 6.33 4.81 4.65
N SER A 224 5.50 3.89 4.14
CA SER A 224 4.30 3.42 4.84
C SER A 224 4.62 2.76 6.18
N GLU A 225 5.63 1.89 6.27
CA GLU A 225 6.07 1.30 7.56
C GLU A 225 6.36 2.38 8.61
N CYS A 226 7.00 3.48 8.23
CA CYS A 226 7.26 4.59 9.14
C CYS A 226 5.98 5.30 9.60
N VAL A 227 4.99 5.43 8.70
CA VAL A 227 3.68 6.02 9.01
C VAL A 227 2.93 5.13 9.99
N GLU A 228 2.83 3.82 9.73
CA GLU A 228 2.09 2.89 10.61
C GLU A 228 2.76 2.70 11.97
N SER A 229 4.10 2.66 12.00
CA SER A 229 4.83 2.62 13.26
C SER A 229 4.53 3.85 14.11
N HIS A 230 4.32 5.02 13.50
CA HIS A 230 3.96 6.22 14.23
C HIS A 230 2.48 6.25 14.63
N ALA A 231 1.58 5.74 13.79
CA ALA A 231 0.16 5.56 14.13
C ALA A 231 0.03 4.67 15.38
N PHE A 232 0.71 3.51 15.39
CA PHE A 232 0.81 2.62 16.55
C PHE A 232 1.25 3.37 17.83
N GLU A 233 2.36 4.11 17.77
CA GLU A 233 2.88 4.86 18.91
C GLU A 233 1.89 5.93 19.40
N THR A 234 1.19 6.60 18.48
CA THR A 234 0.19 7.62 18.79
C THR A 234 -0.99 7.02 19.55
N TYR A 235 -1.53 5.90 19.05
CA TYR A 235 -2.62 5.20 19.72
C TYR A 235 -2.20 4.62 21.06
N ASP A 236 -1.03 3.99 21.14
CA ASP A 236 -0.52 3.42 22.39
C ASP A 236 -0.34 4.49 23.48
N LYS A 237 0.16 5.67 23.10
CA LYS A 237 0.24 6.82 24.01
C LYS A 237 -1.14 7.30 24.45
N PHE A 238 -2.08 7.46 23.51
CA PHE A 238 -3.44 7.91 23.83
C PHE A 238 -4.16 6.96 24.79
N ILE A 239 -4.03 5.64 24.58
CA ILE A 239 -4.59 4.60 25.46
C ILE A 239 -3.97 4.68 26.86
N LYS A 240 -2.66 4.90 26.97
CA LYS A 240 -1.98 5.08 28.27
C LYS A 240 -2.45 6.34 28.99
N ASP A 241 -2.63 7.44 28.26
CA ASP A 241 -2.98 8.74 28.83
C ASP A 241 -4.47 8.83 29.21
N GLN A 242 -5.37 8.18 28.47
CA GLN A 242 -6.83 8.33 28.63
C GLN A 242 -7.56 7.02 28.98
N GLY A 243 -6.84 5.92 29.21
CA GLY A 243 -7.43 4.59 29.26
C GLY A 243 -8.55 4.39 30.29
N GLU A 244 -8.44 5.01 31.47
CA GLU A 244 -9.48 4.91 32.51
C GLU A 244 -10.77 5.66 32.14
N GLU A 245 -10.69 6.75 31.38
CA GLU A 245 -11.87 7.45 30.88
C GLU A 245 -12.49 6.71 29.70
N LEU A 246 -11.66 6.18 28.79
CA LEU A 246 -12.12 5.39 27.64
C LEU A 246 -12.92 4.15 28.07
N LYS A 247 -12.52 3.47 29.17
CA LYS A 247 -13.26 2.33 29.73
C LYS A 247 -14.68 2.68 30.20
N LYS A 248 -14.95 3.95 30.52
CA LYS A 248 -16.28 4.42 30.97
C LYS A 248 -17.19 4.80 29.81
N MET A 249 -16.63 4.95 28.61
CA MET A 249 -17.37 5.38 27.42
C MET A 249 -17.86 4.16 26.62
N PRO A 250 -19.09 4.23 26.06
CA PRO A 250 -19.58 3.17 25.19
C PRO A 250 -18.75 3.09 23.91
N ALA A 251 -18.64 1.89 23.35
CA ALA A 251 -18.06 1.72 22.02
C ALA A 251 -18.99 2.31 20.94
N PRO A 252 -18.45 2.99 19.91
CA PRO A 252 -19.21 3.45 18.75
C PRO A 252 -19.83 2.27 18.00
N GLU A 253 -21.03 2.46 17.44
CA GLU A 253 -21.77 1.39 16.74
C GLU A 253 -20.97 0.89 15.54
N VAL A 254 -20.35 1.80 14.77
CA VAL A 254 -19.52 1.44 13.62
C VAL A 254 -18.31 0.57 13.99
N ALA A 255 -17.75 0.74 15.20
CA ALA A 255 -16.63 -0.07 15.67
C ALA A 255 -17.08 -1.49 16.03
N VAL A 256 -18.23 -1.60 16.69
CA VAL A 256 -18.82 -2.90 17.06
C VAL A 256 -19.14 -3.69 15.80
N ASP A 257 -19.81 -3.06 14.83
CA ASP A 257 -20.20 -3.69 13.57
C ASP A 257 -18.98 -4.17 12.77
N TYR A 258 -17.92 -3.37 12.73
CA TYR A 258 -16.70 -3.73 12.01
C TYR A 258 -15.96 -4.92 12.66
N TYR A 259 -15.70 -4.83 13.97
CA TYR A 259 -14.86 -5.79 14.67
C TYR A 259 -15.57 -7.08 15.08
N THR A 260 -16.89 -7.05 15.18
CA THR A 260 -17.72 -8.18 15.61
C THR A 260 -18.74 -8.64 14.57
N GLY A 261 -18.68 -8.07 13.37
CA GLY A 261 -19.53 -8.43 12.25
C GLY A 261 -19.40 -9.90 11.82
N GLU A 262 -20.38 -10.38 11.05
CA GLU A 262 -20.44 -11.77 10.61
C GLU A 262 -19.35 -12.12 9.58
N ASP A 263 -18.98 -11.16 8.72
CA ASP A 263 -17.97 -11.33 7.68
C ASP A 263 -16.66 -10.62 8.06
N LEU A 264 -15.74 -11.39 8.65
CA LEU A 264 -14.38 -10.96 9.00
C LEU A 264 -13.34 -11.39 7.96
N TYR A 265 -13.77 -11.71 6.73
CA TYR A 265 -12.85 -12.14 5.67
C TYR A 265 -11.76 -11.10 5.40
N LEU A 266 -12.14 -9.83 5.18
CA LEU A 266 -11.18 -8.76 4.94
C LEU A 266 -10.38 -8.41 6.20
N PHE A 267 -10.97 -8.59 7.38
CA PHE A 267 -10.25 -8.42 8.64
C PHE A 267 -9.12 -9.45 8.80
N ASP A 268 -9.34 -10.69 8.40
CA ASP A 268 -8.27 -11.70 8.39
C ASP A 268 -7.27 -11.45 7.25
N GLU A 269 -7.72 -10.94 6.11
CA GLU A 269 -6.91 -10.77 4.90
C GLU A 269 -5.76 -9.76 5.05
N PHE A 270 -5.94 -8.67 5.80
CA PHE A 270 -4.85 -7.68 6.00
C PHE A 270 -3.78 -8.16 6.99
N GLN A 271 -4.07 -9.20 7.79
CA GLN A 271 -3.19 -9.69 8.85
C GLN A 271 -2.20 -10.75 8.34
N THR A 272 -1.28 -10.32 7.48
CA THR A 272 -0.37 -11.21 6.74
C THR A 272 0.60 -12.03 7.60
N SER A 273 0.82 -11.60 8.85
CA SER A 273 1.71 -12.29 9.79
C SER A 273 1.00 -13.37 10.62
N ARG A 274 -0.31 -13.57 10.41
CA ARG A 274 -1.17 -14.42 11.23
C ARG A 274 -1.90 -15.47 10.40
N VAL A 275 -2.26 -16.55 11.08
CA VAL A 275 -3.18 -17.55 10.52
C VAL A 275 -4.59 -16.93 10.50
N PRO A 276 -5.36 -17.11 9.41
CA PRO A 276 -6.77 -16.70 9.38
C PRO A 276 -7.57 -17.22 10.57
N ASN A 277 -8.60 -16.49 10.98
CA ASN A 277 -9.46 -16.82 12.12
C ASN A 277 -8.79 -16.83 13.50
N SER A 278 -7.52 -16.41 13.62
CA SER A 278 -6.79 -16.44 14.90
C SER A 278 -7.07 -15.25 15.81
N ARG A 279 -7.43 -14.08 15.26
CA ARG A 279 -7.75 -12.86 16.03
C ARG A 279 -9.23 -12.53 15.86
N ARG A 280 -9.97 -12.49 16.98
CA ARG A 280 -11.38 -12.08 17.02
C ARG A 280 -11.55 -11.05 18.15
N PRO A 281 -11.55 -9.76 17.80
CA PRO A 281 -11.73 -8.68 18.77
C PRO A 281 -13.02 -8.83 19.59
N LYS A 282 -12.98 -8.37 20.83
CA LYS A 282 -14.15 -8.15 21.67
C LYS A 282 -14.22 -6.67 22.01
N ILE A 283 -15.41 -6.10 21.88
CA ILE A 283 -15.64 -4.67 22.06
C ILE A 283 -16.67 -4.49 23.16
N GLU A 284 -16.22 -4.14 24.37
CA GLU A 284 -17.11 -3.87 25.52
C GLU A 284 -17.25 -2.36 25.78
N ASN A 285 -16.22 -1.58 25.46
CA ASN A 285 -16.14 -0.15 25.69
C ASN A 285 -15.21 0.53 24.67
N LEU A 286 -15.10 1.86 24.73
CA LEU A 286 -14.27 2.63 23.81
C LEU A 286 -12.77 2.33 23.95
N TYR A 287 -12.30 1.91 25.13
CA TYR A 287 -10.90 1.51 25.33
C TYR A 287 -10.55 0.29 24.45
N ASP A 288 -11.44 -0.70 24.37
CA ASP A 288 -11.21 -1.89 23.54
C ASP A 288 -11.13 -1.54 22.05
N VAL A 289 -11.91 -0.54 21.60
CA VAL A 289 -11.86 -0.04 20.22
C VAL A 289 -10.46 0.50 19.90
N PHE A 290 -9.94 1.42 20.72
CA PHE A 290 -8.61 1.99 20.49
C PHE A 290 -7.49 0.95 20.60
N VAL A 291 -7.62 -0.04 21.49
CA VAL A 291 -6.68 -1.17 21.55
C VAL A 291 -6.67 -1.96 20.26
N ASN A 292 -7.84 -2.23 19.67
CA ASN A 292 -7.91 -2.96 18.41
C ASN A 292 -7.36 -2.15 17.23
N ILE A 293 -7.66 -0.85 17.15
CA ILE A 293 -7.08 0.04 16.14
C ILE A 293 -5.54 0.01 16.25
N ARG A 294 -4.99 0.24 17.45
CA ARG A 294 -3.54 0.16 17.69
C ARG A 294 -2.95 -1.17 17.21
N ASP A 295 -3.61 -2.28 17.53
CA ASP A 295 -3.13 -3.60 17.15
C ASP A 295 -3.25 -3.85 15.63
N ASP A 296 -4.21 -3.21 14.95
CA ASP A 296 -4.33 -3.20 13.48
C ASP A 296 -3.14 -2.45 12.85
N GLU A 297 -2.76 -1.27 13.38
CA GLU A 297 -1.56 -0.52 12.95
C GLU A 297 -0.28 -1.36 13.05
N ALA A 298 -0.19 -2.21 14.09
CA ALA A 298 0.93 -3.12 14.25
C ALA A 298 0.96 -4.20 13.16
N GLU A 299 -0.19 -4.67 12.68
CA GLU A 299 -0.27 -5.63 11.57
C GLU A 299 0.06 -4.95 10.23
N HIS A 300 -0.41 -3.72 9.99
CA HIS A 300 0.00 -2.92 8.83
C HIS A 300 1.52 -2.73 8.78
N CYS A 301 2.14 -2.35 9.90
CA CYS A 301 3.59 -2.21 10.00
C CYS A 301 4.34 -3.50 9.62
N LYS A 302 3.88 -4.67 10.09
CA LYS A 302 4.47 -5.96 9.72
C LYS A 302 4.32 -6.26 8.23
N THR A 303 3.15 -6.01 7.67
CA THR A 303 2.87 -6.21 6.24
C THR A 303 3.76 -5.30 5.38
N MET A 304 3.82 -4.00 5.69
CA MET A 304 4.68 -3.04 4.99
C MET A 304 6.15 -3.41 5.06
N LYS A 305 6.62 -3.88 6.22
CA LYS A 305 7.98 -4.39 6.38
C LYS A 305 8.25 -5.62 5.51
N ALA A 306 7.33 -6.58 5.47
CA ALA A 306 7.45 -7.78 4.65
C ALA A 306 7.53 -7.43 3.15
N CYS A 307 6.75 -6.43 2.71
CA CYS A 307 6.70 -5.97 1.31
C CYS A 307 7.98 -5.29 0.82
N GLN A 308 8.89 -4.89 1.71
CA GLN A 308 10.19 -4.33 1.32
C GLN A 308 11.13 -5.37 0.70
N THR A 309 10.82 -6.66 0.85
CA THR A 309 11.57 -7.76 0.23
C THR A 309 10.71 -8.40 -0.87
N HIS A 310 11.32 -8.63 -2.04
CA HIS A 310 10.62 -9.14 -3.22
C HIS A 310 9.89 -10.46 -2.97
N GLY A 311 8.63 -10.54 -3.40
CA GLY A 311 7.84 -11.78 -3.42
C GLY A 311 7.37 -12.30 -2.05
N ASN A 312 7.51 -11.52 -0.98
CA ASN A 312 7.16 -11.96 0.37
C ASN A 312 5.69 -11.74 0.77
N LEU A 313 4.91 -11.01 -0.03
CA LEU A 313 3.49 -10.78 0.28
C LEU A 313 2.61 -11.88 -0.31
N ARG A 314 1.85 -12.57 0.55
CA ARG A 314 0.90 -13.62 0.19
C ARG A 314 -0.39 -13.44 0.98
N SER A 315 -1.52 -13.70 0.33
CA SER A 315 -2.85 -13.66 0.96
C SER A 315 -2.94 -14.71 2.07
N PRO A 316 -3.40 -14.37 3.29
CA PRO A 316 -3.63 -15.35 4.36
C PRO A 316 -4.58 -16.48 3.97
N HIS A 317 -5.50 -16.25 3.02
CA HIS A 317 -6.46 -17.24 2.54
C HIS A 317 -6.00 -18.00 1.29
N SER A 318 -4.76 -17.79 0.83
CA SER A 318 -4.21 -18.50 -0.33
C SER A 318 -3.53 -19.83 0.01
N TYR A 319 -3.51 -20.24 1.28
CA TYR A 319 -3.06 -21.58 1.67
C TYR A 319 -4.14 -22.59 1.28
N THR A 320 -3.83 -23.46 0.32
CA THR A 320 -4.58 -24.70 0.12
C THR A 320 -3.85 -25.80 0.88
N GLU A 321 -4.59 -26.72 1.52
CA GLU A 321 -4.03 -27.82 2.31
C GLU A 321 -3.19 -28.82 1.49
N ASP A 322 -3.12 -28.65 0.16
CA ASP A 322 -2.46 -29.54 -0.80
C ASP A 322 -1.31 -28.88 -1.60
N ASP A 323 -0.77 -27.72 -1.21
CA ASP A 323 0.30 -27.05 -1.97
C ASP A 323 1.67 -27.72 -1.70
N ASP A 324 1.96 -28.77 -2.48
CA ASP A 324 3.18 -29.56 -2.51
C ASP A 324 4.37 -28.79 -3.11
N GLY A 325 4.65 -27.57 -2.65
CA GLY A 325 5.90 -26.85 -2.94
C GLY A 325 6.20 -26.64 -4.44
N SER A 326 5.23 -26.87 -5.33
CA SER A 326 5.33 -26.55 -6.74
C SER A 326 5.06 -25.06 -6.92
N VAL A 327 6.02 -24.27 -6.44
CA VAL A 327 6.19 -22.87 -6.80
C VAL A 327 6.22 -22.81 -8.33
N CYS A 328 5.12 -22.38 -8.95
CA CYS A 328 5.21 -21.78 -10.27
C CYS A 328 6.13 -20.58 -10.11
N ALA A 329 7.42 -20.77 -10.39
CA ALA A 329 8.41 -19.72 -10.34
C ALA A 329 7.97 -18.62 -11.31
N LEU A 330 7.28 -17.62 -10.77
CA LEU A 330 7.06 -16.36 -11.46
C LEU A 330 8.46 -15.78 -11.67
N GLU A 331 8.86 -15.65 -12.93
CA GLU A 331 10.13 -15.05 -13.26
C GLU A 331 10.28 -13.71 -12.52
N PRO A 332 11.46 -13.40 -11.96
CA PRO A 332 11.73 -12.10 -11.38
C PRO A 332 11.83 -11.08 -12.51
N GLY A 333 10.68 -10.61 -13.01
CA GLY A 333 10.57 -9.29 -13.62
C GLY A 333 10.85 -8.17 -12.60
N CYS A 334 10.74 -6.94 -13.05
CA CYS A 334 11.10 -5.78 -12.26
C CYS A 334 9.86 -5.12 -11.66
N GLU A 335 9.84 -4.88 -10.35
CA GLU A 335 8.67 -4.31 -9.64
C GLU A 335 8.59 -2.78 -9.74
N GLY A 336 9.66 -2.11 -10.17
CA GLY A 336 9.70 -0.66 -10.39
C GLY A 336 10.76 -0.24 -11.40
N ILE A 337 10.77 1.05 -11.77
CA ILE A 337 11.73 1.60 -12.76
C ILE A 337 13.18 1.34 -12.35
N VAL A 338 13.51 1.46 -11.06
CA VAL A 338 14.86 1.21 -10.56
C VAL A 338 15.26 -0.26 -10.73
N ASP A 339 14.35 -1.19 -10.44
CA ASP A 339 14.57 -2.62 -10.64
C ASP A 339 14.69 -2.97 -12.13
N CYS A 340 13.92 -2.30 -13.00
CA CYS A 340 14.01 -2.42 -14.46
C CYS A 340 15.38 -2.01 -14.97
N ILE A 341 15.85 -0.83 -14.53
CA ILE A 341 17.17 -0.32 -14.90
C ILE A 341 18.25 -1.28 -14.39
N LYS A 342 18.16 -1.73 -13.14
CA LYS A 342 19.11 -2.69 -12.56
C LYS A 342 19.19 -3.97 -13.39
N LYS A 343 18.05 -4.59 -13.73
CA LYS A 343 18.01 -5.81 -14.56
C LYS A 343 18.63 -5.57 -15.93
N SER A 344 18.35 -4.42 -16.56
CA SER A 344 18.93 -4.10 -17.88
C SER A 344 20.44 -3.85 -17.86
N VAL A 345 20.97 -3.31 -16.76
CA VAL A 345 22.40 -3.05 -16.58
C VAL A 345 23.15 -4.35 -16.27
N THR A 346 22.56 -5.26 -15.49
CA THR A 346 23.17 -6.56 -15.16
C THR A 346 23.02 -7.59 -16.28
N SER A 347 22.04 -7.45 -17.17
CA SER A 347 21.81 -8.36 -18.31
C SER A 347 22.63 -8.03 -19.58
N ASN A 348 23.66 -7.19 -19.49
CA ASN A 348 24.45 -6.78 -20.66
C ASN A 348 25.14 -8.02 -21.32
N PRO A 349 24.96 -8.30 -22.63
CA PRO A 349 25.30 -9.57 -23.26
C PRO A 349 26.80 -9.76 -23.58
N ALA A 350 27.70 -9.19 -22.76
CA ALA A 350 29.15 -9.33 -22.95
C ALA A 350 29.74 -10.62 -22.33
N LYS A 351 28.92 -11.48 -21.71
CA LYS A 351 29.34 -12.78 -21.13
C LYS A 351 28.69 -14.00 -21.79
N VAL A 352 28.41 -13.92 -23.09
CA VAL A 352 28.21 -15.11 -23.94
C VAL A 352 29.26 -15.08 -25.04
N LYS A 353 30.44 -15.62 -24.74
CA LYS A 353 31.38 -16.16 -25.73
C LYS A 353 32.19 -17.28 -25.10
#